data_AF-A0A5P8WIA3-F1
#
_entry.id   AF-A0A5P8WIA3-F1
#
_cell.length_a   1.000
_cell.length_b   1.000
_cell.length_c   1.000
_cell.angle_alpha   90.00
_cell.angle_beta   90.00
_cell.angle_gamma   90.00
#
_symmetry.space_group_name_H-M   'P 1'
#
loop_
_entity.id
_entity.type
_entity.pdbx_description
1 polymer ?
#
loop_
_entity_poly.entity_id
_entity_poly.type
_entity_poly.pdbx_seq_one_letter_code
_entity_poly.pdbx_strand_id
1 'polypeptide(L)'
;MRIMIKEYALSDFEIINQLMQTLTINSGNLINIHAPAWVINSYQVLSNQRPRLKKVGIYVQITLKGFPINLSLDVSEQILNEYIQGIGWDDLQYVTFVKFHQDQVEFHLVFNRVMTSGEVIDLNCLGAKSQQYDVLQKSLTNLIKTESSRGVTYV
;
A
#
# COMPACT_ATOMS: atom_id res chain seq x y z
N MET A 1 0.84 0.02 -20.42
CA MET A 1 0.68 0.00 -18.95
C MET A 1 0.46 1.43 -18.45
N ARG A 2 -0.60 1.66 -17.69
CA ARG A 2 -0.90 2.96 -17.06
C ARG A 2 -0.94 2.78 -15.54
N ILE A 3 -0.25 3.67 -14.83
CA ILE A 3 -0.21 3.71 -13.37
C ILE A 3 -0.98 4.96 -12.91
N MET A 4 -1.83 4.82 -11.91
CA MET A 4 -2.48 5.94 -11.24
C MET A 4 -2.28 5.78 -9.73
N ILE A 5 -1.91 6.86 -9.05
CA ILE A 5 -1.75 6.88 -7.60
C ILE A 5 -2.65 7.98 -7.04
N LYS A 6 -3.46 7.64 -6.03
CA LYS A 6 -4.27 8.60 -5.28
C LYS A 6 -3.94 8.48 -3.81
N GLU A 7 -3.81 9.62 -3.14
CA GLU A 7 -3.38 9.68 -1.75
C GLU A 7 -4.29 10.61 -0.95
N TYR A 8 -4.61 10.21 0.27
CA TYR A 8 -5.56 10.94 1.11
C TYR A 8 -5.14 10.90 2.58
N ALA A 9 -5.34 12.02 3.28
CA ALA A 9 -5.21 12.06 4.73
C ALA A 9 -6.46 11.49 5.40
N LEU A 10 -6.28 10.55 6.32
CA LEU A 10 -7.36 9.94 7.10
C LEU A 10 -7.50 10.59 8.47
N SER A 11 -8.74 10.79 8.94
CA SER A 11 -9.02 11.28 10.30
C SER A 11 -9.19 10.15 11.32
N ASP A 12 -9.43 8.93 10.83
CA ASP A 12 -9.64 7.71 11.59
C ASP A 12 -9.22 6.50 10.72
N PHE A 13 -9.40 5.28 11.23
CA PHE A 13 -9.03 4.05 10.53
C PHE A 13 -10.22 3.16 10.18
N GLU A 14 -11.45 3.70 10.17
CA GLU A 14 -12.65 2.91 9.88
C GLU A 14 -12.67 2.35 8.46
N ILE A 15 -11.94 2.98 7.52
CA ILE A 15 -11.75 2.47 6.16
C ILE A 15 -11.19 1.03 6.16
N ILE A 16 -10.39 0.65 7.16
CA ILE A 16 -9.82 -0.70 7.27
C ILE A 16 -10.93 -1.76 7.40
N ASN A 17 -12.02 -1.45 8.11
CA ASN A 17 -13.17 -2.35 8.23
C ASN A 17 -13.77 -2.65 6.85
N GLN A 18 -13.94 -1.62 6.02
CA GLN A 18 -14.50 -1.75 4.68
C GLN A 18 -13.55 -2.52 3.74
N LEU A 19 -12.24 -2.22 3.80
CA LEU A 19 -11.24 -2.87 2.96
C LEU A 19 -11.13 -4.37 3.29
N MET A 20 -11.08 -4.74 4.58
CA MET A 20 -10.99 -6.15 4.98
C MET A 20 -12.23 -6.99 4.63
N GLN A 21 -13.38 -6.37 4.44
CA GLN A 21 -14.60 -7.06 4.01
C GLN A 21 -14.65 -7.29 2.50
N THR A 22 -13.96 -6.45 1.72
CA THR A 22 -14.16 -6.38 0.26
C THR A 22 -12.91 -6.75 -0.54
N LEU A 23 -11.74 -6.70 0.09
CA LEU A 23 -10.44 -6.87 -0.55
C LEU A 23 -9.66 -8.01 0.11
N THR A 24 -8.73 -8.59 -0.65
CA THR A 24 -7.79 -9.56 -0.12
C THR A 24 -6.69 -8.82 0.61
N ILE A 25 -6.48 -9.14 1.88
CA ILE A 25 -5.33 -8.64 2.63
C ILE A 25 -4.05 -9.23 2.05
N ASN A 26 -3.04 -8.39 1.86
CA ASN A 26 -1.79 -8.79 1.22
C ASN A 26 -0.65 -8.87 2.24
N SER A 27 -0.34 -7.77 2.91
CA SER A 27 0.72 -7.73 3.93
C SER A 27 0.48 -6.66 5.00
N GLY A 28 1.26 -6.67 6.07
CA GLY A 28 1.26 -5.62 7.08
C GLY A 28 2.58 -5.53 7.82
N ASN A 29 2.93 -4.35 8.29
CA ASN A 29 4.12 -4.07 9.07
C ASN A 29 3.76 -3.55 10.45
N LEU A 30 4.47 -4.05 11.47
CA LEU A 30 4.27 -3.70 12.89
C LEU A 30 2.81 -3.91 13.35
N ILE A 31 2.15 -4.95 12.81
CA ILE A 31 0.74 -5.20 13.08
C ILE A 31 0.34 -6.66 12.90
N ASN A 32 -0.68 -7.06 13.66
CA ASN A 32 -1.36 -8.33 13.47
C ASN A 32 -2.57 -8.15 12.54
N ILE A 33 -2.53 -8.83 11.38
CA ILE A 33 -3.49 -8.67 10.29
C ILE A 33 -4.67 -9.66 10.33
N HIS A 34 -4.81 -10.48 11.38
CA HIS A 34 -5.84 -11.54 11.42
C HIS A 34 -7.28 -11.03 11.51
N ALA A 35 -7.51 -9.83 12.05
CA ALA A 35 -8.84 -9.27 12.20
C ALA A 35 -8.84 -7.73 12.12
N PRO A 36 -9.88 -7.10 11.55
CA PRO A 36 -9.96 -5.63 11.43
C PRO A 36 -9.85 -4.91 12.76
N ALA A 37 -10.53 -5.43 13.79
CA ALA A 37 -10.50 -4.83 15.13
C ALA A 37 -9.08 -4.82 15.72
N TRP A 38 -8.27 -5.85 15.43
CA TRP A 38 -6.88 -5.91 15.91
C TRP A 38 -6.02 -4.90 15.17
N VAL A 39 -6.22 -4.78 13.86
CA VAL A 39 -5.53 -3.80 13.03
C VAL A 39 -5.84 -2.38 13.52
N ILE A 40 -7.13 -2.02 13.60
CA ILE A 40 -7.58 -0.69 14.00
C ILE A 40 -7.12 -0.35 15.42
N ASN A 41 -7.23 -1.28 16.38
CA ASN A 41 -6.77 -1.04 17.75
C ASN A 41 -5.25 -0.79 17.79
N SER A 42 -4.46 -1.59 17.06
CA SER A 42 -3.02 -1.39 16.97
C SER A 42 -2.65 -0.02 16.41
N TYR A 43 -3.39 0.45 15.40
CA TYR A 43 -3.23 1.80 14.84
C TYR A 43 -3.60 2.89 15.84
N GLN A 44 -4.73 2.73 16.54
CA GLN A 44 -5.20 3.66 17.55
C GLN A 44 -4.20 3.79 18.70
N VAL A 45 -3.61 2.69 19.16
CA VAL A 45 -2.56 2.73 20.21
C VAL A 45 -1.43 3.66 19.82
N LEU A 46 -0.95 3.57 18.58
CA LEU A 46 0.15 4.41 18.10
C LEU A 46 -0.29 5.86 17.88
N SER A 47 -1.45 6.08 17.25
CA SER A 47 -1.97 7.43 17.01
C SER A 47 -2.34 8.18 18.29
N ASN A 48 -2.78 7.47 19.35
CA ASN A 48 -3.12 8.05 20.65
C ASN A 48 -1.92 8.62 21.42
N GLN A 49 -0.69 8.31 21.00
CA GLN A 49 0.51 9.00 21.49
C GLN A 49 0.52 10.49 21.09
N ARG A 50 -0.28 10.86 20.08
CA ARG A 50 -0.44 12.23 19.58
C ARG A 50 -1.93 12.63 19.57
N PRO A 51 -2.58 12.80 20.73
CA PRO A 51 -4.04 12.95 20.84
C PRO A 51 -4.60 14.23 20.20
N ARG A 52 -3.75 15.20 19.84
CA ARG A 52 -4.15 16.44 19.15
C ARG A 52 -4.05 16.34 17.61
N LEU A 53 -3.57 15.22 17.09
CA LEU A 53 -3.38 15.01 15.65
C LEU A 53 -4.75 14.78 14.98
N LYS A 54 -5.17 15.70 14.11
CA LYS A 54 -6.49 15.62 13.44
C LYS A 54 -6.54 14.60 12.30
N LYS A 55 -5.39 14.29 11.70
CA LYS A 55 -5.26 13.35 10.58
C LYS A 55 -4.26 12.29 10.99
N VAL A 56 -4.75 11.12 11.35
CA VAL A 56 -3.94 10.06 11.98
C VAL A 56 -3.30 9.12 10.97
N GLY A 57 -3.84 9.05 9.76
CA GLY A 57 -3.38 8.10 8.75
C GLY A 57 -3.19 8.71 7.38
N ILE A 58 -2.58 7.92 6.50
CA ILE A 58 -2.51 8.14 5.06
C ILE A 58 -3.08 6.91 4.37
N TYR A 59 -3.93 7.14 3.38
CA TYR A 59 -4.43 6.10 2.51
C TYR A 59 -3.87 6.32 1.10
N VAL A 60 -3.34 5.25 0.50
CA VAL A 60 -2.79 5.25 -0.85
C VAL A 60 -3.54 4.19 -1.66
N GLN A 61 -4.08 4.60 -2.81
CA GLN A 61 -4.65 3.69 -3.79
C GLN A 61 -3.79 3.74 -5.06
N ILE A 62 -3.25 2.59 -5.47
CA ILE A 62 -2.48 2.42 -6.69
C ILE A 62 -3.31 1.58 -7.65
N THR A 63 -3.53 2.08 -8.86
CA THR A 63 -4.24 1.34 -9.91
C THR A 63 -3.27 1.09 -11.06
N LEU A 64 -3.10 -0.19 -11.41
CA LEU A 64 -2.35 -0.65 -12.56
C LEU A 64 -3.33 -1.10 -13.65
N LYS A 65 -3.28 -0.47 -14.83
CA LYS A 65 -4.15 -0.82 -15.99
C LYS A 65 -3.35 -1.29 -17.18
N GLY A 66 -3.92 -2.24 -17.93
CA GLY A 66 -3.29 -2.80 -19.12
C GLY A 66 -1.96 -3.46 -18.77
N PHE A 67 -1.97 -4.24 -17.69
CA PHE A 67 -0.84 -5.02 -17.23
C PHE A 67 -0.95 -6.43 -17.85
N PRO A 68 0.06 -6.89 -18.62
CA PRO A 68 -0.07 -8.08 -19.46
C PRO A 68 0.11 -9.40 -18.69
N ILE A 69 0.18 -9.35 -17.36
CA ILE A 69 0.48 -10.51 -16.51
C ILE A 69 -0.55 -10.58 -15.39
N ASN A 70 -1.02 -11.79 -15.09
CA ASN A 70 -1.78 -12.03 -13.89
C ASN A 70 -0.82 -11.99 -12.69
N LEU A 71 -0.99 -10.98 -11.84
CA LEU A 71 -0.22 -10.86 -10.60
C LEU A 71 -0.71 -11.88 -9.57
N SER A 72 0.21 -12.64 -8.98
CA SER A 72 -0.07 -13.42 -7.77
C SER A 72 0.00 -12.52 -6.52
N LEU A 73 -0.43 -13.05 -5.37
CA LEU A 73 -0.29 -12.36 -4.09
C LEU A 73 1.18 -12.12 -3.74
N ASP A 74 2.03 -13.14 -3.82
CA ASP A 74 3.47 -13.04 -3.53
C ASP A 74 4.17 -11.96 -4.39
N VAL A 75 3.81 -11.90 -5.67
CA VAL A 75 4.33 -10.88 -6.57
C VAL A 75 3.80 -9.49 -6.22
N SER A 76 2.52 -9.40 -5.86
CA SER A 76 1.92 -8.14 -5.41
C SER A 76 2.60 -7.63 -4.15
N GLU A 77 2.91 -8.52 -3.21
CA GLU A 77 3.70 -8.21 -2.01
C GLU A 77 5.10 -7.70 -2.37
N GLN A 78 5.80 -8.35 -3.31
CA GLN A 78 7.10 -7.86 -3.77
C GLN A 78 7.02 -6.43 -4.33
N ILE A 79 6.07 -6.16 -5.23
CA ILE A 79 5.87 -4.83 -5.83
C ILE A 79 5.59 -3.79 -4.74
N LEU A 80 4.75 -4.13 -3.76
CA LEU A 80 4.42 -3.23 -2.66
C LEU A 80 5.59 -3.01 -1.73
N ASN A 81 6.39 -4.02 -1.41
CA ASN A 81 7.59 -3.87 -0.61
C ASN A 81 8.61 -2.96 -1.30
N GLU A 82 8.87 -3.16 -2.60
CA GLU A 82 9.74 -2.29 -3.40
C GLU A 82 9.21 -0.85 -3.47
N TYR A 83 7.88 -0.68 -3.60
CA TYR A 83 7.24 0.63 -3.57
C TYR A 83 7.43 1.34 -2.23
N ILE A 84 7.08 0.68 -1.13
CA ILE A 84 7.11 1.24 0.23
C ILE A 84 8.56 1.61 0.62
N GLN A 85 9.52 0.73 0.35
CA GLN A 85 10.94 1.02 0.55
C GLN A 85 11.44 2.14 -0.35
N GLY A 86 11.03 2.15 -1.62
CA GLY A 86 11.45 3.16 -2.59
C GLY A 86 10.98 4.58 -2.28
N ILE A 87 9.91 4.72 -1.48
CA ILE A 87 9.42 6.01 -0.98
C ILE A 87 9.86 6.32 0.46
N GLY A 88 10.55 5.37 1.11
CA GLY A 88 11.09 5.50 2.47
C GLY A 88 10.03 5.45 3.57
N TRP A 89 8.96 4.67 3.39
CA TRP A 89 7.87 4.51 4.36
C TRP A 89 7.81 3.10 4.97
N ASP A 90 8.89 2.34 4.86
CA ASP A 90 9.01 0.95 5.31
C ASP A 90 9.09 0.81 6.84
N ASP A 91 9.44 1.89 7.54
CA ASP A 91 9.44 1.99 9.00
C ASP A 91 8.05 2.29 9.59
N LEU A 92 7.09 2.69 8.76
CA LEU A 92 5.73 2.98 9.21
C LEU A 92 4.96 1.71 9.54
N GLN A 93 4.03 1.84 10.50
CA GLN A 93 2.97 0.86 10.65
C GLN A 93 2.02 0.96 9.45
N TYR A 94 1.82 -0.15 8.74
CA TYR A 94 0.95 -0.19 7.57
C TYR A 94 0.22 -1.53 7.42
N VAL A 95 -0.87 -1.51 6.66
CA VAL A 95 -1.56 -2.69 6.15
C VAL A 95 -1.87 -2.48 4.67
N THR A 96 -1.70 -3.54 3.87
CA THR A 96 -1.93 -3.50 2.43
C THR A 96 -2.99 -4.51 2.01
N PHE A 97 -3.74 -4.16 0.97
CA PHE A 97 -4.76 -4.98 0.36
C PHE A 97 -4.60 -4.95 -1.16
N VAL A 98 -5.11 -5.99 -1.80
CA VAL A 98 -5.13 -6.12 -3.24
C VAL A 98 -6.52 -6.50 -3.74
N LYS A 99 -6.86 -5.97 -4.92
CA LYS A 99 -8.04 -6.33 -5.67
C LYS A 99 -7.67 -6.62 -7.11
N PHE A 100 -7.94 -7.84 -7.55
CA PHE A 100 -7.75 -8.26 -8.93
C PHE A 100 -9.02 -8.04 -9.73
N HIS A 101 -8.89 -7.43 -10.90
CA HIS A 101 -9.91 -7.35 -11.93
C HIS A 101 -9.38 -7.97 -13.22
N GLN A 102 -10.24 -8.08 -14.23
CA GLN A 102 -9.88 -8.69 -15.51
C GLN A 102 -8.79 -7.90 -16.28
N ASP A 103 -8.76 -6.57 -16.16
CA ASP A 103 -7.87 -5.68 -16.92
C ASP A 103 -7.04 -4.72 -16.03
N GLN A 104 -7.24 -4.80 -14.71
CA GLN A 104 -6.59 -3.92 -13.74
C GLN A 104 -6.31 -4.62 -12.42
N VAL A 105 -5.29 -4.12 -11.71
CA VAL A 105 -5.01 -4.48 -10.31
C VAL A 105 -5.04 -3.21 -9.48
N GLU A 106 -5.70 -3.27 -8.34
CA GLU A 106 -5.72 -2.18 -7.37
C GLU A 106 -4.99 -2.60 -6.09
N PHE A 107 -4.04 -1.78 -5.66
CA PHE A 107 -3.45 -1.88 -4.33
C PHE A 107 -3.99 -0.78 -3.45
N HIS A 108 -4.30 -1.14 -2.22
CA HIS A 108 -4.80 -0.24 -1.20
C HIS A 108 -3.88 -0.34 0.00
N LEU A 109 -3.27 0.77 0.38
CA LEU A 109 -2.34 0.83 1.50
C LEU A 109 -2.90 1.83 2.51
N VAL A 110 -2.92 1.44 3.77
CA VAL A 110 -3.23 2.32 4.88
C VAL A 110 -1.98 2.40 5.74
N PHE A 111 -1.55 3.62 6.06
CA PHE A 111 -0.39 3.90 6.88
C PHE A 111 -0.82 4.68 8.12
N ASN A 112 -0.18 4.39 9.26
CA ASN A 112 -0.20 5.28 10.41
C ASN A 112 0.78 6.43 10.18
N ARG A 113 0.37 7.67 10.45
CA ARG A 113 1.28 8.82 10.36
C ARG A 113 2.21 8.92 11.55
N VAL A 114 1.82 8.34 12.68
CA VAL A 114 2.64 8.33 13.90
C VAL A 114 3.58 7.14 13.79
N MET A 115 4.88 7.41 13.86
CA MET A 115 5.95 6.41 13.88
C MET A 115 6.10 5.80 15.27
N THR A 116 6.79 4.66 15.38
CA THR A 116 7.12 4.04 16.68
C THR A 116 8.01 4.93 17.56
N SER A 117 8.78 5.85 16.96
CA SER A 117 9.53 6.91 17.66
C SER A 117 8.61 8.00 18.26
N GLY A 118 7.33 8.01 17.88
CA GLY A 118 6.37 9.07 18.20
C GLY A 118 6.45 10.28 17.27
N GLU A 119 7.36 10.29 16.30
CA GLU A 119 7.40 11.30 15.24
C GLU A 119 6.19 11.18 14.31
N VAL A 120 5.88 12.24 13.57
CA VAL A 120 4.70 12.31 12.71
C VAL A 120 5.11 12.69 11.30
N ILE A 121 4.76 11.87 10.32
CA ILE A 121 4.94 12.23 8.91
C ILE A 121 4.06 13.42 8.56
N ASP A 122 4.66 14.46 7.99
CA ASP A 122 3.95 15.64 7.50
C ASP A 122 3.10 15.32 6.26
N LEU A 123 1.90 15.90 6.16
CA LEU A 123 1.00 15.70 5.02
C LEU A 123 1.48 16.35 3.72
N ASN A 124 2.53 17.18 3.77
CA ASN A 124 3.22 17.70 2.58
C ASN A 124 3.88 16.59 1.74
N CYS A 125 3.91 15.35 2.25
CA CYS A 125 4.27 14.17 1.47
C CYS A 125 3.19 13.75 0.47
N LEU A 126 1.92 14.14 0.69
CA LEU A 126 0.81 13.78 -0.18
C LEU A 126 0.91 14.47 -1.55
N GLY A 127 0.40 13.77 -2.56
CA GLY A 127 0.46 14.19 -3.95
C GLY A 127 1.55 13.40 -4.65
N ALA A 128 1.13 12.36 -5.37
CA ALA A 128 2.01 11.41 -6.02
C ALA A 128 3.10 12.11 -6.86
N LYS A 129 4.37 11.90 -6.48
CA LYS A 129 5.55 12.49 -7.11
C LYS A 129 6.13 11.55 -8.16
N SER A 130 6.96 12.09 -9.07
CA SER A 130 7.64 11.30 -10.11
C SER A 130 8.35 10.07 -9.55
N GLN A 131 9.03 10.22 -8.41
CA GLN A 131 9.71 9.12 -7.71
C GLN A 131 8.80 7.91 -7.47
N GLN A 132 7.54 8.11 -7.07
CA GLN A 132 6.60 7.02 -6.81
C GLN A 132 6.27 6.24 -8.08
N TYR A 133 6.08 6.96 -9.19
CA TYR A 133 5.85 6.35 -10.50
C TYR A 133 7.10 5.62 -11.00
N ASP A 134 8.28 6.19 -10.83
CA ASP A 134 9.55 5.61 -11.27
C ASP A 134 9.84 4.28 -10.54
N VAL A 135 9.61 4.25 -9.22
CA VAL A 135 9.78 3.02 -8.41
C VAL A 135 8.83 1.93 -8.90
N LEU A 136 7.55 2.23 -9.06
CA LEU A 136 6.56 1.24 -9.55
C LEU A 136 6.91 0.78 -10.97
N GLN A 137 7.26 1.70 -11.87
CA GLN A 137 7.58 1.36 -13.24
C GLN A 137 8.82 0.46 -13.31
N LYS A 138 9.84 0.73 -12.49
CA LYS A 138 11.05 -0.11 -12.39
C LYS A 138 10.71 -1.50 -11.87
N SER A 139 9.94 -1.60 -10.79
CA SER A 139 9.50 -2.87 -10.19
C SER A 139 8.74 -3.73 -11.22
N LEU A 140 7.74 -3.14 -11.86
CA LEU A 140 6.91 -3.80 -12.86
C LEU A 140 7.70 -4.22 -14.10
N THR A 141 8.65 -3.39 -14.55
CA THR A 141 9.52 -3.73 -15.69
C THR A 141 10.42 -4.92 -15.37
N ASN A 142 10.98 -4.98 -14.16
CA ASN A 142 11.82 -6.09 -13.73
C ASN A 142 11.01 -7.39 -13.62
N LEU A 143 9.76 -7.29 -13.14
CA LEU A 143 8.85 -8.41 -13.10
C LEU A 143 8.59 -8.98 -14.49
N ILE A 144 8.20 -8.12 -15.44
CA ILE A 144 7.92 -8.53 -16.82
C ILE A 144 9.13 -9.25 -17.40
N LYS A 145 10.34 -8.68 -17.28
CA LYS A 145 11.56 -9.35 -17.78
C LYS A 145 11.80 -10.73 -17.16
N THR A 146 11.54 -10.86 -15.86
CA THR A 146 11.73 -12.13 -15.13
C THR A 146 10.75 -13.19 -15.62
N GLU A 147 9.48 -12.84 -15.77
CA GLU A 147 8.44 -13.77 -16.27
C GLU A 147 8.63 -14.11 -17.76
N SER A 148 9.09 -13.15 -18.58
CA SER A 148 9.48 -13.41 -19.98
C SER A 148 10.58 -14.47 -20.07
N SER A 149 11.58 -14.35 -19.19
CA SER A 149 12.73 -15.25 -19.14
C SER A 149 12.37 -16.66 -18.66
N ARG A 150 11.23 -16.80 -17.97
CA ARG A 150 10.67 -18.08 -17.51
C ARG A 150 9.79 -18.78 -18.55
N GLY A 151 9.64 -18.20 -19.75
CA GLY A 151 8.83 -18.77 -20.84
C GLY A 151 7.32 -18.58 -20.66
N VAL A 152 6.89 -17.70 -19.75
CA VAL A 152 5.47 -17.36 -19.59
C VAL A 152 5.05 -16.49 -20.77
N THR A 153 4.10 -16.98 -21.56
CA THR A 153 3.58 -16.25 -22.73
C THR A 153 2.54 -15.23 -22.27
N TYR A 154 2.73 -13.96 -22.62
CA TYR A 154 1.77 -12.90 -22.36
C TYR A 154 0.52 -13.08 -23.22
N VAL A 155 -0.65 -12.85 -22.65
CA VAL A 155 -1.95 -12.88 -23.35
C VAL A 155 -2.28 -11.49 -23.90
#